data_AF-A0A8T3U2C6-F1
#
_entry.id   AF-A0A8T3U2C6-F1
#
_cell.length_a   1.000
_cell.length_b   1.000
_cell.length_c   1.000
_cell.angle_alpha   90.00
_cell.angle_beta   90.00
_cell.angle_gamma   90.00
#
_symmetry.space_group_name_H-M   'P 1'
#
loop_
_entity.id
_entity.type
_entity.pdbx_description
1 polymer ?
#
loop_
_entity_poly.entity_id
_entity_poly.type
_entity_poly.pdbx_seq_one_letter_code
_entity_poly.pdbx_strand_id
1 'polypeptide(L)' 'MRIISGEFKGINLSSIKSSNTRPTLDRVKESIFSTIESLIDIENTNVLDLYSGSRIYRT' A
#
# COMPACT_ATOMS: atom_id res chain seq x y z
N MET A 1 -0.44 1.59 9.43
CA MET A 1 0.13 1.19 8.12
C MET A 1 0.93 2.36 7.58
N ARG A 2 2.07 2.19 6.93
CA ARG A 2 2.90 3.30 6.43
C ARG A 2 3.14 3.16 4.92
N ILE A 3 3.25 4.27 4.21
CA ILE A 3 3.68 4.30 2.81
C ILE A 3 5.21 4.11 2.75
N ILE A 4 5.66 3.20 1.90
CA ILE A 4 7.04 2.65 1.95
C ILE A 4 7.94 3.23 0.85
N SER A 5 7.36 3.68 -0.25
CA SER A 5 8.02 4.21 -1.44
C SER A 5 7.17 5.29 -2.13
N GLY A 6 7.74 5.96 -3.14
CA GLY A 6 7.07 7.03 -3.90
C GLY A 6 7.02 8.38 -3.18
N GLU A 7 6.30 9.32 -3.78
CA GLU A 7 6.18 10.72 -3.32
C GLU A 7 5.69 10.84 -1.86
N PHE A 8 4.81 9.93 -1.45
CA PHE A 8 4.17 9.95 -0.12
C PHE A 8 4.88 9.06 0.92
N LYS A 9 6.12 8.64 0.67
CA LYS A 9 6.90 7.77 1.58
C LYS A 9 6.94 8.34 3.00
N GLY A 10 6.72 7.48 3.99
CA GLY A 10 6.78 7.81 5.40
C GLY A 10 5.46 8.25 6.03
N ILE A 11 4.42 8.52 5.23
CA ILE A 11 3.09 8.85 5.74
C ILE A 11 2.47 7.64 6.44
N ASN A 12 2.07 7.82 7.69
CA ASN A 12 1.29 6.82 8.44
C ASN A 12 -0.19 6.95 8.09
N LEU A 13 -0.72 5.91 7.46
CA LEU A 13 -2.15 5.73 7.20
C LEU A 13 -2.85 5.30 8.49
N SER A 14 -3.91 6.02 8.87
CA SER A 14 -4.76 5.67 10.00
C SER A 14 -5.64 4.48 9.64
N SER A 15 -5.23 3.28 10.03
CA SER A 15 -6.08 2.09 9.93
C SER A 15 -6.99 1.99 11.15
N ILE A 16 -8.20 1.46 10.96
CA ILE A 16 -9.06 1.01 12.06
C ILE A 16 -8.23 0.04 12.91
N LYS A 17 -8.00 0.36 14.18
CA LYS A 17 -7.30 -0.52 15.14
C LYS A 17 -8.21 -1.69 15.49
N SER A 18 -8.35 -2.67 14.60
CA SER A 18 -8.90 -3.97 14.99
C SER A 18 -7.72 -4.90 15.31
N SER A 19 -7.69 -5.43 16.53
CA SER A 19 -6.66 -6.36 17.00
C SER A 19 -6.70 -7.72 16.31
N ASN A 20 -7.73 -7.99 15.50
CA ASN A 20 -7.96 -9.26 14.81
C ASN A 20 -7.54 -9.26 13.34
N THR A 21 -7.11 -8.14 12.77
CA THR A 21 -6.58 -8.14 11.40
C THR A 21 -5.10 -8.47 11.43
N ARG A 22 -4.68 -9.50 10.69
CA ARG A 22 -3.26 -9.77 10.43
C ARG A 22 -2.67 -8.57 9.67
N PRO A 23 -1.79 -7.76 10.27
CA PRO A 23 -1.18 -6.66 9.54
C PRO A 23 -0.25 -7.24 8.48
N THR A 24 -0.40 -6.80 7.23
CA THR A 24 0.61 -7.10 6.21
C THR A 24 1.91 -6.42 6.61
N LEU A 25 2.98 -7.21 6.80
CA LEU A 25 4.30 -6.69 7.14
C LEU A 25 4.81 -5.78 6.02
N ASP A 26 5.48 -4.69 6.36
CA ASP A 26 6.08 -3.75 5.40
C ASP A 26 6.97 -4.49 4.37
N ARG A 27 7.75 -5.48 4.82
CA ARG A 27 8.60 -6.33 3.95
C ARG A 27 7.82 -7.09 2.87
N VAL A 28 6.60 -7.55 3.18
CA VAL A 28 5.77 -8.28 2.20
C VAL A 28 5.31 -7.32 1.11
N LYS A 29 4.95 -6.10 1.48
CA LYS A 29 4.56 -5.06 0.53
C LYS A 29 5.73 -4.66 -0.37
N GLU A 30 6.91 -4.43 0.20
CA GLU A 30 8.12 -4.12 -0.57
C GLU A 30 8.43 -5.20 -1.60
N SER A 31 8.34 -6.48 -1.21
CA SER A 31 8.57 -7.60 -2.14
C SER A 31 7.56 -7.63 -3.30
N ILE A 32 6.29 -7.31 -3.05
CA ILE A 32 5.26 -7.28 -4.10
C ILE A 32 5.53 -6.13 -5.07
N PHE A 33 5.77 -4.91 -4.59
CA PHE A 33 6.04 -3.76 -5.44
C PHE A 33 7.31 -3.94 -6.25
N SER A 34 8.39 -4.47 -5.65
CA SER A 34 9.62 -4.76 -6.37
C SER A 34 9.41 -5.80 -7.49
N THR A 35 8.55 -6.79 -7.28
CA THR A 35 8.22 -7.78 -8.33
C THR A 35 7.43 -7.12 -9.46
N ILE A 36 6.42 -6.30 -9.14
CA ILE A 36 5.60 -5.63 -10.14
C ILE A 36 6.43 -4.63 -10.96
N GLU A 37 7.27 -3.82 -10.33
CA GLU A 37 8.20 -2.88 -11.01
C GLU A 37 9.16 -3.60 -11.96
N SER A 38 9.53 -4.85 -11.66
CA SER A 38 10.38 -5.65 -12.56
C SER A 38 9.64 -6.19 -13.80
N LEU A 39 8.30 -6.28 -13.73
CA LEU A 39 7.47 -6.89 -14.76
C LEU A 39 6.78 -5.86 -15.66
N ILE A 40 6.45 -4.69 -15.12
CA ILE A 40 5.74 -3.63 -15.83
C ILE A 40 6.31 -2.26 -15.46
N ASP A 41 6.27 -1.34 -16.42
CA ASP A 41 6.43 0.07 -16.10
C ASP A 41 5.18 0.54 -15.36
N ILE A 42 5.34 0.97 -14.11
CA ILE A 42 4.25 1.44 -13.25
C ILE A 42 3.87 2.89 -13.58
N GLU A 43 4.73 3.66 -14.24
CA GLU A 43 4.42 5.06 -14.55
C GLU A 43 3.14 5.17 -15.41
N ASN A 44 2.20 6.00 -14.95
CA ASN A 44 0.91 6.25 -15.59
C ASN A 44 -0.01 5.01 -15.75
N THR A 45 0.21 3.95 -14.97
CA THR A 45 -0.67 2.77 -14.98
C THR A 45 -1.86 2.90 -14.04
N ASN A 46 -2.97 2.25 -14.41
CA ASN A 46 -4.16 2.15 -13.57
C ASN A 46 -4.05 0.94 -12.63
N VAL A 47 -4.14 1.18 -11.33
CA VAL A 47 -4.07 0.13 -10.30
C VAL A 47 -5.41 0.00 -9.57
N LEU A 48 -5.89 -1.24 -9.42
CA LEU A 48 -7.11 -1.57 -8.67
C LEU A 48 -6.78 -2.40 -7.43
N ASP A 49 -7.08 -1.87 -6.25
CA ASP A 49 -7.02 -2.64 -4.99
C ASP A 49 -8.43 -3.06 -4.57
N LEU A 50 -8.73 -4.36 -4.73
CA LEU A 50 -10.03 -4.96 -4.44
C LEU A 50 -10.34 -5.04 -2.93
N TYR A 51 -9.33 -4.94 -2.07
CA TYR A 51 -9.46 -5.15 -0.62
C TYR A 51 -8.75 -4.07 0.21
N SER A 52 -8.73 -2.83 -0.27
CA SER A 52 -7.98 -1.71 0.34
C SER A 52 -8.36 -1.33 1.78
N GLY A 53 -9.41 -1.92 2.36
CA GLY A 53 -9.86 -1.61 3.71
C GLY A 53 -10.44 -0.19 3.83
N SER A 54 -10.31 0.47 4.99
CA SER A 54 -10.87 1.80 5.23
C SER A 54 -10.17 2.86 4.36
N ARG A 55 -10.78 3.12 3.20
CA ARG A 55 -10.59 4.30 2.36
C ARG A 55 -10.47 5.56 3.23
N ILE A 56 -9.27 6.13 3.34
CA ILE A 56 -9.14 7.52 3.74
C ILE A 56 -9.28 8.34 2.46
N TYR A 57 -10.53 8.65 2.09
CA TYR A 57 -10.77 9.81 1.26
C TYR A 57 -10.50 11.04 2.12
N ARG A 58 -9.57 11.87 1.70
CA ARG A 58 -9.53 13.27 2.14
C ARG A 58 -9.75 14.11 0.88
N THR A 59 -10.97 14.63 0.76
CA THR A 59 -11.28 15.81 -0.06
C THR A 59 -10.39 16.97 0.38
#